data_AF-A0AA35E2D7-F1
#
_entry.id   AF-A0AA35E2D7-F1
#
_cell.length_a   1.000
_cell.length_b   1.000
_cell.length_c   1.000
_cell.angle_alpha   90.00
_cell.angle_beta   90.00
_cell.angle_gamma   90.00
#
_symmetry.space_group_name_H-M   'P 1'
#
loop_
_entity.id
_entity.type
_entity.pdbx_description
1 polymer ?
#
loop_
_entity_poly.entity_id
_entity_poly.type
_entity_poly.pdbx_seq_one_letter_code
_entity_poly.pdbx_strand_id
1 'polypeptide(L)'
;MFICPECAHEWNLSEVGAEDTVTVKDANGTLLAEGDKVTLIKDLKVKGSSIVLKIGTKAVIKRLKEGKDHQLDCKVDGAGDMMVTAQFVKKA
;
A
#
# COMPACT_ATOMS: atom_id res chain seq x y z
N MET A 1 27.69 10.48 11.46
CA MET A 1 28.15 11.24 10.30
C MET A 1 29.38 10.52 9.78
N PHE A 2 29.29 9.92 8.59
CA PHE A 2 30.38 9.14 8.02
C PHE A 2 30.87 9.86 6.76
N ILE A 3 32.16 10.14 6.72
CA ILE A 3 32.85 10.76 5.58
C ILE A 3 33.72 9.70 4.95
N CYS A 4 33.54 9.46 3.64
CA CYS A 4 34.43 8.60 2.88
C CYS A 4 35.72 9.37 2.54
N PRO A 5 36.91 8.95 3.01
CA PRO A 5 38.17 9.67 2.80
C PRO A 5 38.70 9.62 1.37
N GLU A 6 38.13 8.78 0.49
CA GLU A 6 38.55 8.66 -0.91
C GLU A 6 37.70 9.53 -1.86
N CYS A 7 36.51 9.96 -1.42
CA CYS A 7 35.54 10.64 -2.29
C CYS A 7 34.86 11.87 -1.65
N ALA A 8 35.18 12.19 -0.39
CA ALA A 8 34.60 13.29 0.38
C ALA A 8 33.06 13.31 0.44
N HIS A 9 32.41 12.16 0.20
CA HIS A 9 30.96 12.07 0.29
C HIS A 9 30.53 11.91 1.75
N GLU A 10 29.64 12.78 2.19
CA GLU A 10 29.02 12.76 3.52
C GLU A 10 27.74 11.95 3.48
N TRP A 11 27.69 10.87 4.25
CA TRP A 11 26.47 10.10 4.48
C TRP A 11 25.96 10.30 5.91
N ASN A 12 24.70 10.70 6.01
CA ASN A 12 23.97 10.78 7.26
C ASN A 12 23.20 9.48 7.51
N LEU A 13 23.58 8.73 8.55
CA LEU A 13 22.87 7.49 8.91
C LEU A 13 21.44 7.72 9.41
N SER A 14 21.01 8.97 9.63
CA SER A 14 19.61 9.30 9.92
C SER A 14 18.76 9.49 8.66
N GLU A 15 19.35 9.60 7.46
CA GLU A 15 18.60 9.65 6.20
C GLU A 15 18.32 8.26 5.63
N VAL A 16 19.13 7.26 5.96
CA VAL A 16 18.90 5.86 5.55
C VAL A 16 17.75 5.14 6.30
N GLY A 17 16.93 5.89 7.04
CA GLY A 17 15.79 5.38 7.80
C GLY A 17 14.41 5.68 7.20
N ALA A 18 14.33 6.37 6.05
CA ALA A 18 13.06 6.88 5.53
C ALA A 18 12.85 6.72 4.01
N GLU A 19 13.60 5.85 3.33
CA GLU A 19 13.57 5.77 1.86
C GLU A 19 13.18 4.40 1.26
N ASP A 20 12.59 3.48 2.03
CA ASP A 20 12.01 2.24 1.47
C ASP A 20 10.59 1.92 1.95
N THR A 21 9.91 2.87 2.61
CA THR A 21 8.48 2.68 2.84
C THR A 21 7.76 3.01 1.54
N VAL A 22 7.46 1.99 0.73
CA VAL A 22 6.62 2.09 -0.46
C VAL A 22 5.37 2.89 -0.10
N THR A 23 5.39 4.18 -0.42
CA THR A 23 4.43 5.13 0.14
C THR A 23 3.19 5.10 -0.74
N VAL A 24 2.31 4.14 -0.49
CA VAL A 24 1.10 3.98 -1.26
C VAL A 24 0.06 4.98 -0.75
N LYS A 25 -0.41 5.85 -1.63
CA LYS A 25 -1.47 6.81 -1.35
C LYS A 25 -2.82 6.25 -1.76
N ASP A 26 -3.75 6.38 -0.85
CA ASP A 26 -5.17 6.11 -1.04
C ASP A 26 -5.82 7.04 -2.09
N ALA A 27 -7.06 6.75 -2.50
CA ALA A 27 -7.89 7.64 -3.32
C ALA A 27 -8.02 9.07 -2.75
N ASN A 28 -7.91 9.25 -1.44
CA ASN A 28 -7.96 10.56 -0.77
C ASN A 28 -6.58 11.20 -0.54
N GLY A 29 -5.50 10.57 -1.03
CA GLY A 29 -4.13 11.03 -0.81
C GLY A 29 -3.56 10.66 0.58
N THR A 30 -4.29 9.87 1.35
CA THR A 30 -3.85 9.39 2.67
C THR A 30 -2.75 8.35 2.53
N LEU A 31 -1.72 8.46 3.36
CA LEU A 31 -0.65 7.46 3.43
C LEU A 31 -1.19 6.15 4.02
N LEU A 32 -1.04 5.07 3.27
CA LEU A 32 -1.38 3.73 3.69
C LEU A 32 -0.13 3.02 4.21
N ALA A 33 -0.32 2.25 5.27
CA ALA A 33 0.71 1.44 5.90
C ALA A 33 0.23 0.01 6.07
N GLU A 34 1.17 -0.90 6.31
CA GLU A 34 0.87 -2.30 6.61
C GLU A 34 0.09 -2.41 7.92
N GLY A 35 -0.94 -3.27 7.93
CA GLY A 35 -1.86 -3.45 9.05
C GLY A 35 -3.03 -2.45 9.11
N ASP A 36 -3.06 -1.46 8.22
CA ASP A 36 -4.12 -0.44 8.23
C ASP A 36 -5.45 -0.96 7.65
N LYS A 37 -6.57 -0.38 8.11
CA LYS A 37 -7.92 -0.79 7.70
C LYS A 37 -8.40 0.15 6.60
N VAL A 38 -8.77 -0.44 5.48
CA VAL A 38 -9.29 0.29 4.33
C VAL A 38 -10.70 -0.18 3.97
N THR A 39 -11.44 0.70 3.33
CA THR A 39 -12.81 0.49 2.86
C THR A 39 -12.85 0.74 1.36
N LEU A 40 -13.51 -0.12 0.60
CA LEU A 40 -13.67 0.10 -0.83
C LEU A 40 -14.66 1.23 -1.12
N ILE A 41 -14.26 2.16 -1.99
CA ILE A 41 -15.09 3.32 -2.39
C ILE A 41 -15.95 3.07 -3.64
N LYS A 42 -15.71 1.97 -4.35
CA LYS A 42 -16.41 1.59 -5.58
C LYS A 42 -16.67 0.10 -5.59
N ASP A 43 -17.68 -0.33 -6.35
CA ASP A 43 -17.88 -1.73 -6.63
C ASP A 43 -16.81 -2.24 -7.61
N LEU A 44 -16.18 -3.35 -7.25
CA LEU A 44 -15.12 -3.97 -8.03
C LEU A 44 -15.43 -5.45 -8.20
N LYS A 45 -15.47 -5.87 -9.46
CA LYS A 45 -15.48 -7.28 -9.79
C LYS A 45 -14.04 -7.78 -9.86
N VAL A 46 -13.71 -8.75 -9.01
CA VAL A 46 -12.38 -9.36 -9.01
C VAL A 46 -12.23 -10.18 -10.29
N LYS A 47 -11.23 -9.87 -11.10
CA LYS A 47 -10.96 -10.61 -12.32
C LYS A 47 -10.48 -12.01 -11.94
N GLY A 48 -11.23 -13.04 -12.34
CA GLY A 48 -10.95 -14.44 -11.98
C GLY A 48 -11.78 -14.99 -10.81
N SER A 49 -12.67 -14.19 -10.21
CA SER A 49 -13.63 -14.68 -9.22
C SER A 49 -15.04 -14.18 -9.51
N SER A 50 -16.05 -14.96 -9.12
CA SER A 50 -17.47 -14.58 -9.20
C SER A 50 -17.86 -13.54 -8.14
N ILE A 51 -16.94 -13.21 -7.24
CA ILE A 51 -17.16 -12.33 -6.11
C ILE A 51 -17.11 -10.87 -6.58
N VAL A 52 -18.20 -10.14 -6.32
CA VAL A 52 -18.29 -8.70 -6.53
C VAL A 52 -18.12 -8.04 -5.17
N LEU A 53 -17.03 -7.29 -4.99
CA LEU A 53 -16.89 -6.44 -3.82
C LEU A 53 -17.79 -5.23 -3.99
N LYS A 54 -18.69 -5.03 -3.04
CA LYS A 54 -19.55 -3.86 -2.99
C LYS A 54 -18.81 -2.70 -2.31
N ILE A 55 -19.21 -1.48 -2.65
CA ILE A 55 -18.84 -0.29 -1.90
C ILE A 55 -19.11 -0.49 -0.40
N GLY A 56 -18.18 -0.08 0.45
CA GLY A 56 -18.27 -0.26 1.91
C GLY A 56 -17.68 -1.57 2.44
N THR A 57 -17.17 -2.46 1.58
CA THR A 57 -16.47 -3.66 2.03
C THR A 57 -15.17 -3.26 2.74
N LYS A 58 -14.92 -3.83 3.92
CA LYS A 58 -13.72 -3.59 4.73
C LYS A 58 -12.62 -4.57 4.33
N ALA A 59 -11.40 -4.06 4.22
CA ALA A 59 -10.21 -4.86 3.98
C ALA A 59 -9.07 -4.38 4.88
N VAL A 60 -8.12 -5.26 5.17
CA VAL A 60 -6.93 -4.96 5.98
C VAL A 60 -5.71 -5.07 5.09
N ILE A 61 -4.85 -4.07 5.10
CA ILE A 61 -3.60 -4.11 4.34
C ILE A 61 -2.67 -5.11 5.02
N LYS A 62 -2.26 -6.14 4.30
CA LYS A 62 -1.26 -7.11 4.78
C LYS A 62 0.14 -6.73 4.36
N ARG A 63 0.30 -6.36 3.09
CA ARG A 63 1.61 -6.00 2.51
C ARG A 63 1.42 -4.93 1.45
N LEU A 64 2.38 -4.03 1.36
CA LEU A 64 2.48 -3.06 0.28
C LEU A 64 3.47 -3.61 -0.74
N LYS A 65 3.12 -3.58 -2.02
CA LYS A 65 4.04 -3.93 -3.11
C LYS A 65 4.24 -2.72 -4.01
N GLU A 66 5.49 -2.50 -4.39
CA GLU A 66 5.81 -1.54 -5.43
C GLU A 66 5.46 -2.16 -6.80
N GLY A 67 4.32 -1.76 -7.35
CA GLY A 67 3.82 -2.28 -8.63
C GLY A 67 2.88 -1.30 -9.31
N LYS A 68 2.94 -1.19 -10.64
CA LYS A 68 2.16 -0.20 -11.40
C LYS A 68 0.64 -0.48 -11.42
N ASP A 69 0.24 -1.75 -11.39
CA ASP A 69 -1.17 -2.18 -11.49
C ASP A 69 -1.78 -2.58 -10.13
N HIS A 70 -1.00 -3.26 -9.28
CA HIS A 70 -1.49 -3.84 -8.02
C HIS A 70 -0.54 -3.52 -6.86
N GLN A 71 -0.85 -2.45 -6.15
CA GLN A 71 0.02 -1.85 -5.12
C GLN A 71 -0.24 -2.39 -3.71
N LEU A 72 -1.45 -2.88 -3.43
CA LEU A 72 -1.87 -3.23 -2.08
C LEU A 72 -2.34 -4.68 -2.01
N ASP A 73 -1.66 -5.49 -1.20
CA ASP A 73 -2.10 -6.83 -0.82
C ASP A 73 -3.05 -6.69 0.38
N CYS A 74 -4.35 -6.73 0.11
CA CYS A 74 -5.41 -6.53 1.10
C CYS A 74 -6.10 -7.84 1.42
N LYS A 75 -6.34 -8.09 2.70
CA LYS A 75 -7.21 -9.17 3.15
C LYS A 75 -8.63 -8.65 3.32
N VAL A 76 -9.56 -9.18 2.53
CA VAL A 76 -10.98 -8.84 2.57
C VAL A 76 -11.72 -9.88 3.41
N ASP A 77 -12.60 -9.41 4.29
CA ASP A 77 -13.46 -10.29 5.08
C ASP A 77 -14.44 -11.06 4.17
N GLY A 78 -14.33 -12.39 4.13
CA GLY A 78 -15.14 -13.27 3.30
C GLY A 78 -14.62 -13.58 1.88
N ALA A 79 -13.68 -12.79 1.34
CA ALA A 79 -13.10 -13.04 0.01
C ALA A 79 -11.62 -13.46 0.02
N GLY A 80 -10.93 -13.30 1.16
CA GLY A 80 -9.53 -13.73 1.32
C GLY A 80 -8.52 -12.65 0.95
N ASP A 81 -7.27 -13.07 0.72
CA ASP A 81 -6.17 -12.18 0.32
C ASP A 81 -6.32 -11.82 -1.17
N MET A 82 -6.44 -10.53 -1.49
CA MET A 82 -6.50 -10.03 -2.87
C MET A 82 -5.62 -8.80 -3.07
N MET A 83 -5.19 -8.61 -4.31
CA MET A 83 -4.40 -7.46 -4.69
C MET A 83 -5.29 -6.38 -5.29
N VAL A 84 -5.22 -5.15 -4.77
CA VAL A 84 -5.98 -4.00 -5.28
C VAL A 84 -5.07 -2.81 -5.57
N THR A 85 -5.56 -1.93 -6.44
CA THR A 85 -4.95 -0.64 -6.69
C THR A 85 -5.40 0.36 -5.63
N ALA A 86 -4.49 1.22 -5.19
CA ALA A 86 -4.72 2.18 -4.11
C ALA A 86 -5.80 3.24 -4.43
N GLN A 87 -6.09 3.46 -5.71
CA GLN A 87 -7.12 4.38 -6.19
C GLN A 87 -8.56 3.95 -5.86
N PHE A 88 -8.78 2.71 -5.43
CA PHE A 88 -10.12 2.16 -5.17
C PHE A 88 -10.42 1.90 -3.69
N VAL A 89 -9.43 2.14 -2.83
CA VAL A 89 -9.58 2.01 -1.39
C VAL A 89 -9.65 3.40 -0.77
N LYS A 90 -10.20 3.43 0.44
CA LYS A 90 -10.21 4.56 1.37
C LYS A 90 -9.75 4.11 2.74
N LYS A 91 -8.77 4.78 3.36
CA LYS A 91 -8.46 4.59 4.78
C LYS A 91 -9.72 4.82 5.64
N ALA A 92 -10.06 3.83 6.46
CA ALA A 92 -11.25 3.82 7.32
C ALA A 92 -10.99 4.45 8.68
#